data_AF-A0A7S2KDZ5-F1
#
_entry.id   AF-A0A7S2KDZ5-F1
#
_cell.length_a   1.000
_cell.length_b   1.000
_cell.length_c   1.000
_cell.angle_alpha   90.00
_cell.angle_beta   90.00
_cell.angle_gamma   90.00
#
_symmetry.space_group_name_H-M   'P 1'
#
loop_
_entity.id
_entity.type
_entity.pdbx_description
1 polymer ?
#
loop_
_entity_poly.entity_id
_entity_poly.type
_entity_poly.pdbx_seq_one_letter_code
_entity_poly.pdbx_strand_id
1 'polypeptide(L)'
;AQWFSPLGQEQTPLPALMKDGEPVPAEVRPAATQGKKKKAKIEAVAKLNFFDALVTHIRTALDQPSLQPSALQLLRRVLLRNRVLSGAVYQCVDAVGEVMVTASDRRISQQCAQVYVDFMLDYPHEPRALQQRLQHLAGNLGYAEEGGRRAVLNCVYLVVLNFPEAELRSKWGSLLFLALAARLPQEADPTAHQMLHVLLKNLLGRMGGGGRRRLLDMALPWAASPK
;
A
#
# COMPACT_ATOMS: atom_id res chain seq x y z
N ALA A 1 0.00 -21.32 9.26
CA ALA A 1 0.06 -19.87 9.55
C ALA A 1 -1.33 -19.27 9.37
N GLN A 2 -2.19 -19.33 10.39
CA GLN A 2 -3.59 -18.88 10.33
C GLN A 2 -3.78 -17.35 10.39
N TRP A 3 -2.67 -16.61 10.41
CA TRP A 3 -2.63 -15.18 10.67
C TRP A 3 -2.43 -14.34 9.40
N PHE A 4 -1.83 -14.95 8.39
CA PHE A 4 -1.72 -14.42 7.04
C PHE A 4 -2.89 -14.92 6.19
N SER A 5 -4.00 -14.21 6.20
CA SER A 5 -5.12 -14.53 5.31
C SER A 5 -5.33 -13.40 4.31
N PRO A 6 -5.25 -13.67 3.00
CA PRO A 6 -5.84 -12.79 2.01
C PRO A 6 -7.36 -12.97 2.02
N LEU A 7 -8.10 -11.95 2.45
CA LEU A 7 -9.56 -11.91 2.36
C LEU A 7 -10.01 -11.96 0.87
N GLY A 8 -10.84 -12.94 0.49
CA GLY A 8 -11.52 -12.91 -0.81
C GLY A 8 -11.96 -14.24 -1.41
N GLN A 9 -12.80 -15.01 -0.73
CA GLN A 9 -13.73 -15.94 -1.41
C GLN A 9 -15.13 -15.74 -0.85
N GLU A 10 -15.77 -14.62 -1.19
CA GLU A 10 -17.23 -14.53 -1.10
C GLU A 10 -17.70 -13.45 -2.07
N GLN A 11 -18.42 -13.88 -3.11
CA GLN A 11 -19.07 -13.02 -4.08
C GLN A 11 -20.36 -12.49 -3.46
N THR A 12 -20.48 -11.17 -3.33
CA THR A 12 -21.75 -10.53 -3.02
C THR A 12 -22.47 -10.21 -4.35
N PRO A 13 -23.74 -10.59 -4.56
CA PRO A 13 -24.44 -10.31 -5.81
C PRO A 13 -24.80 -8.82 -5.92
N LEU A 14 -24.63 -8.23 -7.12
CA LEU A 14 -25.07 -6.87 -7.44
C LEU A 14 -26.61 -6.79 -7.54
N PRO A 15 -27.26 -5.71 -7.07
CA PRO A 15 -28.68 -5.47 -7.33
C PRO A 15 -28.91 -4.93 -8.76
N ALA A 16 -29.98 -5.40 -9.39
CA ALA A 16 -30.41 -5.06 -10.75
C ALA A 16 -30.91 -3.61 -10.85
N LEU A 17 -30.38 -2.86 -11.83
CA LEU A 17 -30.85 -1.53 -12.21
C LEU A 17 -32.10 -1.65 -13.10
N MET A 18 -33.20 -1.06 -12.65
CA MET A 18 -34.42 -0.84 -13.42
C MET A 18 -34.13 0.08 -14.63
N LYS A 19 -34.54 -0.36 -15.81
CA LYS A 19 -34.57 0.43 -17.05
C LYS A 19 -35.94 1.07 -17.17
N ASP A 20 -36.01 2.39 -17.30
CA ASP A 20 -37.11 3.10 -17.97
C ASP A 20 -36.60 4.47 -18.45
N GLY A 21 -36.94 4.83 -19.70
CA GLY A 21 -36.61 6.13 -20.30
C GLY A 21 -36.62 6.10 -21.84
N GLU A 22 -37.79 6.34 -22.44
CA GLU A 22 -38.01 6.53 -23.87
C GLU A 22 -37.32 7.79 -24.45
N PRO A 23 -37.07 7.85 -25.78
CA PRO A 23 -36.26 8.88 -26.42
C PRO A 23 -37.05 10.14 -26.82
N VAL A 24 -36.45 11.31 -26.61
CA VAL A 24 -36.94 12.61 -27.12
C VAL A 24 -36.21 12.96 -28.44
N PRO A 25 -36.90 13.38 -29.51
CA PRO A 25 -36.30 13.54 -30.84
C PRO A 25 -35.52 14.86 -31.02
N ALA A 26 -34.61 14.80 -31.99
CA ALA A 26 -33.64 15.82 -32.36
C ALA A 26 -34.26 17.02 -33.10
N GLU A 27 -33.83 18.22 -32.72
CA GLU A 27 -34.05 19.46 -33.48
C GLU A 27 -32.74 20.11 -33.93
N VAL A 28 -32.83 20.76 -35.08
CA VAL A 28 -31.75 21.13 -36.00
C VAL A 28 -31.17 22.51 -35.66
N ARG A 29 -29.85 22.65 -35.86
CA ARG A 29 -29.06 23.89 -35.78
C ARG A 29 -29.60 25.04 -36.64
N PRO A 30 -29.16 26.28 -36.36
CA PRO A 30 -28.39 26.97 -37.38
C PRO A 30 -27.09 27.64 -36.87
N ALA A 31 -26.38 28.23 -37.83
CA ALA A 31 -24.95 28.44 -37.88
C ALA A 31 -24.43 29.76 -37.27
N ALA A 32 -23.16 29.68 -36.87
CA ALA A 32 -22.07 30.67 -36.90
C ALA A 32 -22.33 32.13 -36.48
N THR A 33 -21.55 32.58 -35.48
CA THR A 33 -20.87 33.87 -35.58
C THR A 33 -19.54 33.84 -34.82
N GLN A 34 -18.47 34.16 -35.54
CA GLN A 34 -17.13 34.33 -35.00
C GLN A 34 -17.03 35.64 -34.24
N GLY A 35 -16.65 35.57 -32.97
CA GLY A 35 -16.27 36.71 -32.14
C GLY A 35 -14.91 36.45 -31.49
N LYS A 36 -13.82 36.83 -32.17
CA LYS A 36 -12.49 36.99 -31.57
C LYS A 36 -12.56 38.08 -30.50
N LYS A 37 -12.19 37.77 -29.25
CA LYS A 37 -11.38 38.58 -28.31
C LYS A 37 -11.74 38.23 -26.85
N LYS A 38 -10.94 37.35 -26.25
CA LYS A 38 -10.44 37.37 -24.86
C LYS A 38 -9.65 36.07 -24.62
N LYS A 39 -8.56 35.91 -25.37
CA LYS A 39 -7.59 34.85 -25.09
C LYS A 39 -6.85 35.21 -23.80
N ALA A 40 -7.16 34.46 -22.76
CA ALA A 40 -6.20 33.94 -21.79
C ALA A 40 -5.43 34.97 -20.94
N LYS A 41 -6.11 35.62 -20.00
CA LYS A 41 -5.42 36.16 -18.81
C LYS A 41 -6.23 36.11 -17.51
N ILE A 42 -7.12 35.12 -17.40
CA ILE A 42 -7.75 34.65 -16.16
C ILE A 42 -7.86 33.12 -16.31
N GLU A 43 -7.68 32.37 -15.23
CA GLU A 43 -7.59 30.89 -15.13
C GLU A 43 -6.17 30.30 -15.07
N ALA A 44 -5.35 30.85 -14.18
CA ALA A 44 -4.31 30.09 -13.49
C ALA A 44 -4.84 29.56 -12.13
N VAL A 45 -6.00 28.90 -12.15
CA VAL A 45 -6.45 28.05 -11.06
C VAL A 45 -6.52 26.65 -11.65
N ALA A 46 -5.61 25.80 -11.20
CA ALA A 46 -5.46 24.43 -11.64
C ALA A 46 -6.83 23.74 -11.73
N LYS A 47 -7.16 23.21 -12.91
CA LYS A 47 -8.23 22.22 -13.02
C LYS A 47 -7.78 21.05 -12.14
N LEU A 48 -8.31 20.96 -10.91
CA LEU A 48 -8.25 19.70 -10.18
C LEU A 48 -8.90 18.68 -11.10
N ASN A 49 -8.10 17.71 -11.57
CA ASN A 49 -8.66 16.62 -12.32
C ASN A 49 -9.69 15.94 -11.39
N PHE A 50 -10.84 15.52 -11.92
CA PHE A 50 -11.87 14.83 -11.14
C PHE A 50 -11.29 13.73 -10.24
N PHE A 51 -10.28 13.03 -10.74
CA PHE A 51 -9.52 12.02 -9.98
C PHE A 51 -8.76 12.58 -8.78
N ASP A 52 -8.16 13.77 -8.87
CA ASP A 52 -7.49 14.38 -7.74
C ASP A 52 -8.48 14.72 -6.63
N ALA A 53 -9.64 15.29 -7.00
CA ALA A 53 -10.72 15.56 -6.05
C ALA A 53 -11.24 14.27 -5.40
N LEU A 54 -11.39 13.19 -6.18
CA LEU A 54 -11.79 11.88 -5.67
C LEU A 54 -10.76 11.31 -4.70
N VAL A 55 -9.47 11.41 -5.02
CA VAL A 55 -8.38 10.93 -4.15
C VAL A 55 -8.32 11.75 -2.86
N THR A 56 -8.50 13.07 -2.93
CA THR A 56 -8.60 13.90 -1.74
C THR A 56 -9.77 13.48 -0.87
N HIS A 57 -10.93 13.18 -1.46
CA HIS A 57 -12.09 12.70 -0.72
C HIS A 57 -11.84 11.33 -0.07
N ILE A 58 -11.20 10.39 -0.79
CA ILE A 58 -10.78 9.10 -0.24
C ILE A 58 -9.85 9.31 0.95
N ARG A 59 -8.87 10.20 0.84
CA ARG A 59 -7.95 10.52 1.94
C ARG A 59 -8.71 11.01 3.17
N THR A 60 -9.65 11.94 3.01
CA THR A 60 -10.49 12.40 4.13
C THR A 60 -11.36 11.28 4.70
N ALA A 61 -11.84 10.35 3.86
CA ALA A 61 -12.59 9.19 4.31
C ALA A 61 -11.73 8.17 5.06
N LEU A 62 -10.41 8.12 4.82
CA LEU A 62 -9.50 7.26 5.59
C LEU A 62 -9.35 7.71 7.05
N ASP A 63 -9.57 8.99 7.36
CA ASP A 63 -9.53 9.53 8.72
C ASP A 63 -10.76 9.10 9.55
N GLN A 64 -11.83 8.61 8.89
CA GLN A 64 -13.08 8.20 9.50
C GLN A 64 -13.16 6.66 9.57
N PRO A 65 -13.09 6.02 10.77
CA PRO A 65 -13.04 4.56 10.88
C PRO A 65 -14.22 3.82 10.22
N SER A 66 -15.41 4.42 10.22
CA SER A 66 -16.61 3.86 9.58
C SER A 66 -16.52 3.81 8.06
N LEU A 67 -15.73 4.70 7.44
CA LEU A 67 -15.61 4.83 5.99
C LEU A 67 -14.37 4.14 5.43
N GLN A 68 -13.39 3.80 6.28
CA GLN A 68 -12.14 3.14 5.90
C GLN A 68 -12.32 1.91 4.99
N PRO A 69 -13.20 0.92 5.29
CA PRO A 69 -13.35 -0.24 4.41
C PRO A 69 -13.74 0.14 2.98
N SER A 70 -14.72 1.05 2.83
CA SER A 70 -15.20 1.49 1.52
C SER A 70 -14.16 2.34 0.80
N ALA A 71 -13.47 3.23 1.52
CA ALA A 71 -12.39 4.06 0.97
C ALA A 71 -11.23 3.20 0.42
N LEU A 72 -10.80 2.18 1.17
CA LEU A 72 -9.74 1.26 0.75
C LEU A 72 -10.15 0.42 -0.46
N GLN A 73 -11.39 -0.07 -0.49
CA GLN A 73 -11.91 -0.80 -1.66
C GLN A 73 -11.97 0.08 -2.90
N LEU A 74 -12.42 1.33 -2.76
CA LEU A 74 -12.48 2.29 -3.86
C LEU A 74 -11.07 2.60 -4.38
N LEU A 75 -10.12 2.89 -3.49
CA LEU A 75 -8.72 3.12 -3.82
C LEU A 75 -8.14 1.93 -4.59
N ARG A 76 -8.30 0.71 -4.06
CA ARG A 76 -7.77 -0.51 -4.68
C ARG A 76 -8.40 -0.80 -6.04
N ARG A 77 -9.73 -0.78 -6.13
CA ARG A 77 -10.45 -1.27 -7.32
C ARG A 77 -10.54 -0.25 -8.44
N VAL A 78 -10.62 1.03 -8.11
CA VAL A 78 -10.86 2.08 -9.10
C VAL A 78 -9.59 2.84 -9.42
N LEU A 79 -8.76 3.17 -8.43
CA LEU A 79 -7.57 3.98 -8.70
C LEU A 79 -6.37 3.11 -9.08
N LEU A 80 -6.09 2.04 -8.32
CA LEU A 80 -4.93 1.21 -8.61
C LEU A 80 -5.08 0.43 -9.91
N ARG A 81 -6.27 -0.13 -10.17
CA ARG A 81 -6.56 -0.88 -11.40
C ARG A 81 -6.49 -0.02 -12.66
N ASN A 82 -6.93 1.24 -12.59
CA ASN A 82 -6.94 2.15 -13.74
C ASN A 82 -5.61 2.89 -13.91
N ARG A 83 -4.61 2.65 -13.05
CA ARG A 83 -3.26 3.25 -13.11
C ARG A 83 -3.29 4.77 -13.26
N VAL A 84 -4.13 5.44 -12.49
CA VAL A 84 -4.19 6.91 -12.42
C VAL A 84 -2.89 7.45 -11.84
N LEU A 85 -2.02 8.01 -12.69
CA LEU A 85 -0.75 8.59 -12.27
C LEU A 85 -0.95 10.03 -11.84
N SER A 86 -1.25 10.24 -10.55
CA SER A 86 -1.32 11.57 -9.93
C SER A 86 -0.57 11.59 -8.61
N GLY A 87 0.09 12.72 -8.33
CA GLY A 87 0.75 12.97 -7.04
C GLY A 87 -0.18 12.80 -5.83
N ALA A 88 -1.48 13.06 -6.01
CA ALA A 88 -2.48 12.84 -4.97
C ALA A 88 -2.57 11.35 -4.56
N VAL A 89 -2.43 10.42 -5.53
CA VAL A 89 -2.49 8.97 -5.27
C VAL A 89 -1.31 8.54 -4.41
N TYR A 90 -0.10 9.00 -4.71
CA TYR A 90 1.09 8.68 -3.92
C TYR A 90 0.94 9.15 -2.46
N GLN A 91 0.48 10.39 -2.25
CA GLN A 91 0.21 10.92 -0.90
C GLN A 91 -0.90 10.15 -0.18
N CYS A 92 -1.93 9.71 -0.90
CA CYS A 92 -3.02 8.92 -0.33
C CYS A 92 -2.51 7.55 0.12
N VAL A 93 -1.66 6.88 -0.66
CA VAL A 93 -1.08 5.60 -0.25
C VAL A 93 -0.10 5.76 0.92
N ASP A 94 0.62 6.89 1.01
CA ASP A 94 1.39 7.21 2.23
C ASP A 94 0.48 7.26 3.46
N ALA A 95 -0.68 7.92 3.36
CA ALA A 95 -1.68 7.93 4.44
C ALA A 95 -2.23 6.52 4.76
N VAL A 96 -2.41 5.65 3.76
CA VAL A 96 -2.78 4.24 3.99
C VAL A 96 -1.72 3.51 4.82
N GLY A 97 -0.44 3.83 4.63
CA GLY A 97 0.66 3.31 5.45
C GLY A 97 0.51 3.70 6.93
N GLU A 98 0.19 4.97 7.20
CA GLU A 98 -0.05 5.44 8.58
C GLU A 98 -1.30 4.80 9.21
N VAL A 99 -2.40 4.71 8.46
CA VAL A 99 -3.64 4.05 8.92
C VAL A 99 -3.40 2.57 9.19
N MET A 100 -2.57 1.89 8.40
CA MET A 100 -2.23 0.48 8.63
C MET A 100 -1.62 0.24 10.02
N VAL A 101 -0.74 1.14 10.46
CA VAL A 101 -0.01 1.02 11.74
C VAL A 101 -0.90 1.40 12.92
N THR A 102 -1.79 2.37 12.73
CA THR A 102 -2.63 2.95 13.79
C THR A 102 -4.02 2.30 13.92
N ALA A 103 -4.46 1.53 12.92
CA ALA A 103 -5.77 0.90 12.92
C ALA A 103 -5.94 -0.13 14.06
N SER A 104 -6.98 0.06 14.89
CA SER A 104 -7.34 -0.89 15.93
C SER A 104 -8.00 -2.16 15.39
N ASP A 105 -8.71 -2.06 14.25
CA ASP A 105 -9.31 -3.23 13.58
C ASP A 105 -8.28 -3.93 12.69
N ARG A 106 -7.99 -5.19 13.03
CA ARG A 106 -7.11 -6.08 12.27
C ARG A 106 -7.53 -6.24 10.80
N ARG A 107 -8.83 -6.23 10.49
CA ARG A 107 -9.30 -6.37 9.10
C ARG A 107 -8.91 -5.16 8.28
N ILE A 108 -9.01 -3.96 8.85
CA ILE A 108 -8.60 -2.72 8.20
C ILE A 108 -7.10 -2.72 7.97
N SER A 109 -6.29 -3.05 8.99
CA SER A 109 -4.84 -3.07 8.83
C SER A 109 -4.38 -4.10 7.79
N GLN A 110 -5.06 -5.26 7.70
CA GLN A 110 -4.83 -6.24 6.63
C GLN A 110 -5.20 -5.71 5.24
N GLN A 111 -6.32 -4.99 5.11
CA GLN A 111 -6.72 -4.36 3.86
C GLN A 111 -5.72 -3.28 3.44
N CYS A 112 -5.30 -2.41 4.37
CA CYS A 112 -4.26 -1.41 4.12
C CYS A 112 -2.96 -2.07 3.64
N ALA A 113 -2.50 -3.13 4.33
CA ALA A 113 -1.29 -3.84 3.94
C ALA A 113 -1.35 -4.40 2.51
N GLN A 114 -2.51 -4.93 2.09
CA GLN A 114 -2.69 -5.40 0.71
C GLN A 114 -2.65 -4.25 -0.29
N VAL A 115 -3.40 -3.17 -0.05
CA VAL A 115 -3.39 -1.99 -0.94
C VAL A 115 -1.99 -1.40 -1.04
N TYR A 116 -1.26 -1.34 0.06
CA TYR A 116 0.09 -0.80 0.13
C TYR A 116 1.08 -1.64 -0.70
N VAL A 117 1.00 -2.98 -0.61
CA VAL A 117 1.85 -3.88 -1.39
C VAL A 117 1.46 -3.94 -2.86
N ASP A 118 0.17 -4.00 -3.18
CA ASP A 118 -0.33 -3.93 -4.56
C ASP A 118 0.19 -2.65 -5.23
N PHE A 119 0.13 -1.52 -4.54
CA PHE A 119 0.68 -0.26 -5.04
C PHE A 119 2.19 -0.35 -5.29
N MET A 120 2.97 -0.90 -4.35
CA MET A 120 4.43 -1.03 -4.52
C MET A 120 4.81 -1.91 -5.73
N LEU A 121 3.95 -2.86 -6.13
CA LEU A 121 4.21 -3.77 -7.24
C LEU A 121 3.69 -3.27 -8.60
N ASP A 122 2.47 -2.73 -8.62
CA ASP A 122 1.78 -2.44 -9.87
C ASP A 122 1.96 -1.01 -10.38
N TYR A 123 2.39 -0.09 -9.50
CA TYR A 123 2.60 1.31 -9.85
C TYR A 123 4.06 1.62 -10.20
N PRO A 124 4.31 2.55 -11.14
CA PRO A 124 5.66 3.06 -11.37
C PRO A 124 6.11 3.90 -10.17
N HIS A 125 7.29 3.58 -9.65
CA HIS A 125 7.90 4.30 -8.53
C HIS A 125 9.27 4.83 -8.92
N GLU A 126 9.59 6.02 -8.41
CA GLU A 126 10.98 6.42 -8.31
C GLU A 126 11.71 5.47 -7.33
N PRO A 127 12.95 5.03 -7.63
CA PRO A 127 13.68 4.09 -6.76
C PRO A 127 13.76 4.56 -5.30
N ARG A 128 13.90 5.87 -5.10
CA ARG A 128 13.95 6.50 -3.77
C ARG A 128 12.60 6.43 -3.04
N ALA A 129 11.48 6.56 -3.76
CA ALA A 129 10.15 6.50 -3.16
C ALA A 129 9.83 5.09 -2.65
N LEU A 130 10.15 4.06 -3.44
CA LEU A 130 9.98 2.66 -3.01
C LEU A 130 10.87 2.34 -1.80
N GLN A 131 12.12 2.82 -1.81
CA GLN A 131 13.02 2.68 -0.67
C GLN A 131 12.44 3.32 0.60
N GLN A 132 11.89 4.54 0.51
CA GLN A 132 11.29 5.23 1.64
C GLN A 132 10.09 4.46 2.22
N ARG A 133 9.25 3.85 1.38
CA ARG A 133 8.13 3.01 1.84
C ARG A 133 8.61 1.77 2.60
N LEU A 134 9.65 1.11 2.10
CA LEU A 134 10.25 -0.04 2.80
C LEU A 134 10.95 0.38 4.10
N GLN A 135 11.58 1.55 4.13
CA GLN A 135 12.16 2.12 5.35
C GLN A 135 11.09 2.51 6.37
N HIS A 136 9.95 3.02 5.91
CA HIS A 136 8.79 3.31 6.76
C HIS A 136 8.27 2.02 7.43
N LEU A 137 8.18 0.91 6.68
CA LEU A 137 7.86 -0.40 7.27
C LEU A 137 8.92 -0.83 8.30
N ALA A 138 10.21 -0.72 7.97
CA ALA A 138 11.30 -1.10 8.86
C ALA A 138 11.29 -0.27 10.17
N GLY A 139 11.02 1.04 10.08
CA GLY A 139 10.91 1.92 11.25
C GLY A 139 9.72 1.56 12.15
N ASN A 140 8.59 1.19 11.57
CA ASN A 140 7.39 0.83 12.33
C ASN A 140 7.37 -0.60 12.89
N LEU A 141 8.41 -1.42 12.63
CA LEU A 141 8.57 -2.69 13.35
C LEU A 141 8.72 -2.50 14.87
N GLY A 142 9.24 -1.34 15.29
CA GLY A 142 9.40 -0.94 16.69
C GLY A 142 8.22 -0.13 17.24
N TYR A 143 7.05 -0.12 16.58
CA TYR A 143 5.91 0.68 17.03
C TYR A 143 5.45 0.32 18.46
N ALA A 144 4.95 1.30 19.21
CA ALA A 144 4.64 1.12 20.63
C ALA A 144 3.55 0.07 20.89
N GLU A 145 2.52 0.04 20.04
CA GLU A 145 1.39 -0.88 20.20
C GLU A 145 1.61 -2.21 19.47
N GLU A 146 1.25 -3.33 20.12
CA GLU A 146 1.41 -4.67 19.56
C GLU A 146 0.60 -4.86 18.27
N GLY A 147 -0.60 -4.29 18.20
CA GLY A 147 -1.47 -4.36 17.03
C GLY A 147 -0.81 -3.77 15.78
N GLY A 148 -0.22 -2.58 15.93
CA GLY A 148 0.54 -1.93 14.86
C GLY A 148 1.77 -2.73 14.43
N ARG A 149 2.54 -3.26 15.38
CA ARG A 149 3.70 -4.13 15.05
C ARG A 149 3.28 -5.37 14.27
N ARG A 150 2.20 -6.05 14.68
CA ARG A 150 1.64 -7.21 13.97
C ARG A 150 1.15 -6.80 12.56
N ALA A 151 0.53 -5.63 12.40
CA ALA A 151 0.11 -5.12 11.09
C ALA A 151 1.29 -4.89 10.14
N VAL A 152 2.37 -4.27 10.64
CA VAL A 152 3.61 -4.05 9.87
C VAL A 152 4.26 -5.38 9.49
N LEU A 153 4.38 -6.33 10.42
CA LEU A 153 4.91 -7.66 10.14
C LEU A 153 4.07 -8.39 9.07
N ASN A 154 2.74 -8.24 9.11
CA ASN A 154 1.85 -8.76 8.07
C ASN A 154 2.15 -8.12 6.69
N CYS A 155 2.36 -6.80 6.64
CA CYS A 155 2.73 -6.11 5.40
C CYS A 155 4.10 -6.55 4.88
N VAL A 156 5.12 -6.63 5.74
CA VAL A 156 6.46 -7.12 5.37
C VAL A 156 6.41 -8.55 4.83
N TYR A 157 5.52 -9.39 5.35
CA TYR A 157 5.34 -10.74 4.82
C TYR A 157 4.80 -10.74 3.40
N LEU A 158 3.80 -9.91 3.12
CA LEU A 158 3.27 -9.74 1.76
C LEU A 158 4.36 -9.22 0.82
N VAL A 159 5.24 -8.32 1.28
CA VAL A 159 6.42 -7.88 0.51
C VAL A 159 7.33 -9.07 0.18
N VAL A 160 7.74 -9.84 1.19
CA VAL A 160 8.64 -11.00 0.99
C VAL A 160 8.02 -12.04 0.07
N LEU A 161 6.71 -12.26 0.15
CA LEU A 161 5.99 -13.23 -0.66
C LEU A 161 5.83 -12.78 -2.12
N ASN A 162 5.46 -11.52 -2.35
CA ASN A 162 5.00 -11.06 -3.66
C ASN A 162 6.06 -10.30 -4.46
N PHE A 163 7.14 -9.80 -3.83
CA PHE A 163 8.16 -9.05 -4.56
C PHE A 163 8.93 -9.94 -5.56
N PRO A 164 9.33 -9.38 -6.73
CA PRO A 164 10.17 -10.09 -7.69
C PRO A 164 11.49 -10.54 -7.06
N GLU A 165 11.89 -11.78 -7.34
CA GLU A 165 13.08 -12.38 -6.70
C GLU A 165 14.37 -11.60 -6.95
N ALA A 166 14.54 -11.07 -8.16
CA ALA A 166 15.73 -10.32 -8.52
C ALA A 166 15.87 -9.06 -7.65
N GLU A 167 14.80 -8.30 -7.47
CA GLU A 167 14.82 -7.09 -6.66
C GLU A 167 14.94 -7.40 -5.17
N LEU A 168 14.19 -8.39 -4.69
CA LEU A 168 14.26 -8.82 -3.30
C LEU A 168 15.69 -9.28 -2.95
N ARG A 169 16.35 -10.06 -3.81
CA ARG A 169 17.72 -10.56 -3.56
C ARG A 169 18.79 -9.48 -3.66
N SER A 170 18.67 -8.56 -4.62
CA SER A 170 19.73 -7.60 -4.93
C SER A 170 19.65 -6.31 -4.12
N LYS A 171 18.44 -5.82 -3.83
CA LYS A 171 18.23 -4.49 -3.24
C LYS A 171 17.67 -4.56 -1.82
N TRP A 172 16.63 -5.35 -1.61
CA TRP A 172 15.79 -5.22 -0.40
C TRP A 172 16.07 -6.26 0.68
N GLY A 173 16.65 -7.40 0.32
CA GLY A 173 16.84 -8.55 1.21
C GLY A 173 17.70 -8.21 2.43
N SER A 174 18.80 -7.47 2.24
CA SER A 174 19.66 -7.04 3.35
C SER A 174 18.94 -6.07 4.28
N LEU A 175 18.20 -5.10 3.75
CA LEU A 175 17.44 -4.11 4.54
C LEU A 175 16.39 -4.81 5.40
N LEU A 176 15.56 -5.66 4.78
CA LEU A 176 14.51 -6.38 5.49
C LEU A 176 15.09 -7.36 6.52
N PHE A 177 16.16 -8.08 6.17
CA PHE A 177 16.80 -9.02 7.08
C PHE A 177 17.36 -8.31 8.32
N LEU A 178 18.11 -7.23 8.15
CA LEU A 178 18.69 -6.49 9.27
C LEU A 178 17.60 -5.89 10.16
N ALA A 179 16.55 -5.31 9.58
CA ALA A 179 15.43 -4.75 10.33
C ALA A 179 14.70 -5.81 11.16
N LEU A 180 14.40 -6.96 10.56
CA LEU A 180 13.73 -8.08 11.25
C LEU A 180 14.62 -8.71 12.33
N ALA A 181 15.91 -8.92 12.03
CA ALA A 181 16.87 -9.51 12.95
C ALA A 181 17.12 -8.61 14.16
N ALA A 182 17.24 -7.30 13.95
CA ALA A 182 17.38 -6.32 15.03
C ALA A 182 16.13 -6.26 15.93
N ARG A 183 14.93 -6.45 15.36
CA ARG A 183 13.68 -6.44 16.13
C ARG A 183 13.48 -7.69 16.99
N LEU A 184 13.94 -8.85 16.50
CA LEU A 184 13.71 -10.17 17.12
C LEU A 184 14.00 -10.24 18.64
N PRO A 185 15.18 -9.86 19.15
CA PRO A 185 15.48 -9.98 20.58
C PRO A 185 14.70 -9.00 21.47
N GLN A 186 14.15 -7.93 20.88
CA GLN A 186 13.45 -6.88 21.59
C GLN A 186 11.92 -7.11 21.61
N GLU A 187 11.41 -8.15 20.95
CA GLU A 187 9.97 -8.35 20.75
C GLU A 187 9.34 -9.10 21.94
N ALA A 188 8.53 -8.39 22.72
CA ALA A 188 7.87 -8.92 23.91
C ALA A 188 6.56 -9.67 23.58
N ASP A 189 5.87 -9.30 22.50
CA ASP A 189 4.63 -9.95 22.11
C ASP A 189 4.92 -11.35 21.52
N PRO A 190 4.40 -12.44 22.12
CA PRO A 190 4.67 -13.80 21.63
C PRO A 190 4.18 -14.02 20.21
N THR A 191 3.09 -13.36 19.79
CA THR A 191 2.56 -13.49 18.43
C THR A 191 3.51 -12.85 17.44
N ALA A 192 3.84 -11.56 17.60
CA ALA A 192 4.79 -10.84 16.75
C ALA A 192 6.17 -11.52 16.73
N HIS A 193 6.63 -12.07 17.85
CA HIS A 193 7.87 -12.83 17.90
C HIS A 193 7.81 -14.07 16.99
N GLN A 194 6.73 -14.86 17.05
CA GLN A 194 6.54 -15.97 16.11
C GLN A 194 6.45 -15.51 14.65
N MET A 195 5.79 -14.36 14.39
CA MET A 195 5.71 -13.78 13.06
C MET A 195 7.10 -13.42 12.51
N LEU A 196 7.96 -12.83 13.33
CA LEU A 196 9.36 -12.50 13.01
C LEU A 196 10.16 -13.75 12.63
N HIS A 197 10.05 -14.83 13.40
CA HIS A 197 10.72 -16.11 13.08
C HIS A 197 10.31 -16.66 11.73
N VAL A 198 9.00 -16.68 11.46
CA VAL A 198 8.46 -17.16 10.18
C VAL A 198 8.90 -16.25 9.03
N LEU A 199 8.91 -14.94 9.23
CA LEU A 199 9.39 -13.97 8.26
C LEU A 199 10.86 -14.15 7.91
N LEU A 200 11.73 -14.24 8.92
CA LEU A 200 13.16 -14.46 8.75
C LEU A 200 13.42 -15.77 8.00
N LYS A 201 12.73 -16.84 8.37
CA LYS A 201 12.83 -18.14 7.67
C LYS A 201 12.42 -18.04 6.21
N ASN A 202 11.29 -17.39 5.91
CA ASN A 202 10.81 -17.21 4.54
C ASN A 202 11.77 -16.35 3.71
N LEU A 203 12.24 -15.23 4.27
CA LEU A 203 13.20 -14.36 3.60
C LEU A 203 14.48 -15.11 3.26
N LEU A 204 15.10 -15.80 4.23
CA LEU A 204 16.31 -16.61 4.00
C LEU A 204 16.07 -17.74 2.98
N GLY A 205 14.86 -18.29 2.94
CA GLY A 205 14.40 -19.22 1.91
C GLY A 205 14.49 -18.61 0.50
N ARG A 206 13.99 -17.38 0.33
CA ARG A 206 13.96 -16.68 -0.97
C ARG A 206 15.32 -16.19 -1.44
N MET A 207 16.32 -16.04 -0.57
CA MET A 207 17.63 -15.45 -0.90
C MET A 207 18.60 -16.38 -1.67
N GLY A 208 18.28 -17.67 -1.80
CA GLY A 208 19.21 -18.67 -2.35
C GLY A 208 20.42 -18.92 -1.43
N GLY A 209 21.26 -19.92 -1.75
CA GLY A 209 22.36 -20.34 -0.87
C GLY A 209 23.40 -19.24 -0.61
N GLY A 210 23.91 -18.61 -1.68
CA GLY A 210 24.92 -17.54 -1.57
C GLY A 210 24.38 -16.28 -0.91
N GLY A 211 23.15 -15.86 -1.24
CA GLY A 211 22.52 -14.70 -0.61
C GLY A 211 22.25 -14.92 0.88
N ARG A 212 21.77 -16.11 1.24
CA ARG A 212 21.54 -16.51 2.64
C ARG A 212 22.82 -16.46 3.46
N ARG A 213 23.93 -17.00 2.95
CA ARG A 213 25.24 -16.96 3.62
C ARG A 213 25.67 -15.52 3.90
N ARG A 214 25.60 -14.66 2.88
CA ARG A 214 25.91 -13.22 3.05
C ARG A 214 25.05 -12.54 4.11
N LEU A 215 23.74 -12.82 4.14
CA LEU A 215 22.86 -12.27 5.17
C LEU A 215 23.27 -12.72 6.57
N LEU A 216 23.53 -14.02 6.76
CA LEU A 216 23.94 -14.56 8.04
C LEU A 216 25.31 -14.02 8.48
N ASP A 217 26.27 -13.91 7.57
CA ASP A 217 27.60 -13.35 7.84
C ASP A 217 27.51 -11.89 8.33
N MET A 218 26.50 -11.11 7.92
CA MET A 218 26.26 -9.77 8.48
C MET A 218 25.75 -9.79 9.92
N ALA A 219 25.00 -10.81 10.33
CA ALA A 219 24.41 -10.90 11.67
C ALA A 219 25.31 -11.64 12.69
N LEU A 220 26.22 -12.50 12.23
CA LEU A 220 27.14 -13.24 13.11
C LEU A 220 28.00 -12.33 14.03
N PRO A 221 28.55 -11.19 13.55
CA PRO A 221 29.27 -10.27 14.42
C PRO A 221 28.41 -9.68 15.54
N TRP A 222 27.11 -9.48 15.31
CA TRP A 222 26.20 -8.95 16.33
C TRP A 222 25.94 -9.96 17.44
N ALA A 223 25.84 -11.24 17.08
CA ALA A 223 25.69 -12.31 18.07
C ALA A 223 26.94 -12.47 18.96
N ALA A 224 28.12 -12.11 18.43
CA ALA A 224 29.38 -12.15 19.15
C ALA A 224 29.68 -10.86 19.94
N SER A 225 28.94 -9.77 19.73
CA SER A 225 29.12 -8.53 20.47
C SER A 225 28.69 -8.73 21.94
N PRO A 226 29.51 -8.31 22.91
CA PRO A 226 29.13 -8.38 24.32
C PRO A 226 27.87 -7.55 24.57
N LYS A 227 26.99 -8.08 25.44
CA LYS A 227 25.72 -7.47 25.85
C LYS A 227 25.93 -6.27 26.76
#